data_AF-A0A2E0FJU5-F1
#
_entry.id   AF-A0A2E0FJU5-F1
#
_cell.length_a   1.000
_cell.length_b   1.000
_cell.length_c   1.000
_cell.angle_alpha   90.00
_cell.angle_beta   90.00
_cell.angle_gamma   90.00
#
_symmetry.space_group_name_H-M   'P 1'
#
loop_
_entity.id
_entity.type
_entity.pdbx_description
1 polymer ?
#
loop_
_entity_poly.entity_id
_entity_poly.type
_entity_poly.pdbx_seq_one_letter_code
_entity_poly.pdbx_strand_id
1 'polypeptide(L)' 'MSESEFTSDLIKQFQLRRYQLGLTQPDVDQKIGVATGLCAKWEMGNRKPTLFNAYCWAEALGCEIKLEAKHDMRD' A
#
# COMPACT_ATOMS: atom_id res chain seq x y z
N MET A 1 -17.63 9.90 -7.11
CA MET A 1 -16.54 10.39 -6.24
C MET A 1 -15.51 9.27 -6.06
N SER A 2 -14.35 9.44 -6.69
CA SER A 2 -12.95 9.13 -6.29
C SER A 2 -12.59 7.99 -5.32
N GLU A 3 -13.37 6.92 -5.20
CA GLU A 3 -13.02 5.79 -4.31
C GLU A 3 -11.76 5.01 -4.76
N SER A 4 -11.25 5.24 -5.98
CA SER A 4 -10.05 4.58 -6.53
C SER A 4 -8.74 5.35 -6.36
N GLU A 5 -8.76 6.67 -6.18
CA GLU A 5 -7.52 7.47 -6.12
C GLU A 5 -6.72 7.20 -4.85
N PHE A 6 -7.38 7.26 -3.68
CA PHE A 6 -6.70 7.05 -2.40
C PHE A 6 -6.00 5.69 -2.31
N THR A 7 -6.67 4.60 -2.70
CA THR A 7 -6.06 3.27 -2.66
C THR A 7 -4.90 3.16 -3.66
N SER A 8 -5.06 3.70 -4.86
CA SER A 8 -4.01 3.67 -5.89
C SER A 8 -2.77 4.45 -5.45
N ASP A 9 -2.96 5.65 -4.87
CA ASP A 9 -1.86 6.49 -4.43
C ASP A 9 -1.14 5.89 -3.22
N LEU A 10 -1.87 5.30 -2.28
CA LEU A 10 -1.28 4.55 -1.17
C LEU A 10 -0.44 3.36 -1.68
N ILE A 11 -0.95 2.60 -2.65
CA ILE A 11 -0.20 1.48 -3.24
C ILE A 11 1.07 1.96 -3.96
N LYS A 12 1.00 3.09 -4.68
CA LYS A 12 2.19 3.68 -5.34
C LYS A 12 3.24 4.12 -4.32
N GLN A 13 2.85 4.65 -3.16
CA GLN A 13 3.78 4.99 -2.09
C GLN A 13 4.52 3.75 -1.58
N PHE A 14 3.80 2.65 -1.35
CA PHE A 14 4.44 1.38 -0.96
C PHE A 14 5.34 0.83 -2.06
N GLN A 15 4.90 0.85 -3.31
CA GLN A 15 5.68 0.37 -4.45
C GLN A 15 6.98 1.16 -4.62
N LEU A 16 6.92 2.50 -4.51
CA LEU A 16 8.10 3.37 -4.57
C LEU A 16 9.08 3.02 -3.44
N ARG A 17 8.59 2.85 -2.21
CA ARG A 17 9.43 2.47 -1.08
C ARG A 17 10.06 1.09 -1.27
N ARG A 18 9.31 0.12 -1.78
CA ARG A 18 9.82 -1.22 -2.10
C ARG A 18 10.99 -1.14 -3.07
N TYR A 19 10.90 -0.31 -4.11
CA TYR A 19 11.99 -0.09 -5.05
C TYR A 19 13.23 0.54 -4.40
N GLN A 20 13.05 1.53 -3.52
CA GLN A 20 14.17 2.14 -2.77
C GLN A 20 14.90 1.14 -1.87
N LEU A 21 14.17 0.16 -1.34
CA LEU A 21 14.72 -0.91 -0.52
C LEU A 21 15.32 -2.08 -1.34
N GLY A 22 15.18 -2.07 -2.66
CA GLY A 22 15.65 -3.15 -3.53
C GLY A 22 14.89 -4.48 -3.34
N LEU A 23 13.68 -4.44 -2.78
CA LEU A 23 12.90 -5.64 -2.48
C LEU A 23 12.05 -6.07 -3.69
N THR A 24 11.93 -7.39 -3.89
CA THR A 24 10.99 -7.97 -4.84
C THR A 24 9.58 -8.03 -4.23
N GLN A 25 8.55 -8.25 -5.06
CA GLN A 25 7.18 -8.45 -4.56
C GLN A 25 7.08 -9.69 -3.63
N PRO A 26 7.69 -10.85 -3.96
CA PRO A 26 7.75 -11.99 -3.03
C PRO A 26 8.45 -11.70 -1.70
N ASP A 27 9.51 -10.87 -1.68
CA ASP A 27 10.15 -10.49 -0.42
C ASP A 27 9.17 -9.73 0.50
N VAL A 28 8.34 -8.89 -0.09
CA VAL A 28 7.29 -8.16 0.63
C VAL A 28 6.19 -9.10 1.09
N ASP A 29 5.74 -10.04 0.25
CA ASP A 29 4.75 -11.05 0.66
C ASP A 29 5.22 -11.82 1.90
N GLN A 30 6.49 -12.23 1.92
CA GLN A 30 7.11 -12.91 3.07
C GLN A 30 7.19 -12.02 4.31
N LYS A 31 7.60 -10.74 4.15
CA LYS A 31 7.69 -9.79 5.27
C LYS A 31 6.34 -9.47 5.90
N ILE A 32 5.28 -9.39 5.10
CA ILE A 32 3.91 -9.15 5.58
C ILE A 32 3.31 -10.45 6.15
N GLY A 33 3.74 -11.62 5.68
CA GLY A 33 3.19 -12.92 6.07
C GLY A 33 1.94 -13.30 5.27
N VAL A 34 1.89 -12.95 3.98
CA VAL A 34 0.77 -13.25 3.09
C VAL A 34 1.14 -14.28 2.01
N ALA A 35 0.14 -14.79 1.31
CA ALA A 35 0.36 -15.71 0.20
C ALA A 35 1.17 -15.05 -0.94
N THR A 36 2.09 -15.81 -1.53
CA THR A 36 2.94 -15.36 -2.64
C THR A 36 2.12 -14.82 -3.81
N GLY A 37 2.54 -13.69 -4.36
CA GLY A 37 1.91 -12.99 -5.47
C GLY A 37 0.77 -12.07 -5.06
N LEU A 38 0.53 -11.86 -3.75
CA LEU A 38 -0.53 -10.97 -3.29
C LEU A 38 -0.11 -9.50 -3.44
N CYS A 39 1.13 -9.15 -3.09
CA CYS A 39 1.73 -7.84 -3.33
C CYS A 39 1.66 -7.45 -4.82
N ALA A 40 1.96 -8.38 -5.72
CA ALA A 40 1.86 -8.14 -7.16
C ALA A 40 0.44 -7.77 -7.60
N LYS A 41 -0.58 -8.48 -7.09
CA LYS A 41 -2.00 -8.21 -7.38
C LYS A 41 -2.44 -6.86 -6.83
N TRP A 42 -1.89 -6.42 -5.70
CA TRP A 42 -2.13 -5.09 -5.16
C TRP A 42 -1.49 -4.01 -6.06
N GLU A 43 -0.20 -4.14 -6.38
CA GLU A 43 0.52 -3.15 -7.19
C GLU A 43 -0.07 -2.94 -8.59
N MET A 44 -0.66 -3.98 -9.20
CA MET A 44 -1.34 -3.86 -10.49
C MET A 44 -2.83 -3.51 -10.40
N GLY A 45 -3.36 -3.31 -9.19
CA GLY A 45 -4.77 -2.95 -8.96
C GLY A 45 -5.79 -4.08 -9.17
N ASN A 46 -5.35 -5.33 -9.38
CA ASN A 46 -6.23 -6.49 -9.52
C ASN A 46 -6.93 -6.85 -8.20
N ARG A 47 -6.29 -6.54 -7.06
CA ARG A 47 -6.87 -6.68 -5.73
C ARG A 47 -6.58 -5.42 -4.92
N LYS A 48 -7.46 -5.12 -3.96
CA LYS A 48 -7.20 -4.09 -2.95
C LYS A 48 -6.68 -4.75 -1.66
N PRO A 49 -5.65 -4.21 -1.00
CA PRO A 49 -5.32 -4.62 0.36
C PRO A 49 -6.44 -4.20 1.31
N THR A 50 -6.68 -4.99 2.36
CA THR A 50 -7.45 -4.52 3.51
C THR A 50 -6.62 -3.46 4.25
N LEU A 51 -7.24 -2.66 5.12
CA LEU A 51 -6.50 -1.70 5.94
C LEU A 51 -5.45 -2.38 6.83
N PHE A 52 -5.76 -3.56 7.37
CA PHE A 52 -4.81 -4.38 8.12
C PHE A 52 -3.60 -4.76 7.27
N ASN A 53 -3.81 -5.23 6.04
CA ASN A 53 -2.71 -5.57 5.14
C ASN A 53 -1.89 -4.33 4.78
N ALA A 54 -2.52 -3.17 4.57
CA ALA A 54 -1.81 -1.92 4.31
C ALA A 54 -0.97 -1.48 5.52
N TYR A 55 -1.47 -1.64 6.74
CA TYR A 55 -0.71 -1.42 7.96
C TYR A 55 0.51 -2.34 8.05
N CYS A 56 0.34 -3.66 7.87
CA CYS A 56 1.47 -4.60 7.89
C CYS A 56 2.46 -4.33 6.76
N TRP A 57 1.98 -3.88 5.60
CA TRP A 57 2.84 -3.46 4.49
C TRP A 57 3.69 -2.25 4.86
N ALA A 58 3.11 -1.25 5.52
CA ALA A 58 3.85 -0.11 6.03
C ALA A 58 4.95 -0.54 7.01
N GLU A 59 4.62 -1.37 8.00
CA GLU A 59 5.62 -1.92 8.94
C GLU A 59 6.74 -2.70 8.23
N ALA A 60 6.37 -3.57 7.28
CA ALA A 60 7.32 -4.38 6.52
C ALA A 60 8.34 -3.55 5.70
N LEU A 61 7.96 -2.33 5.32
CA LEU A 61 8.79 -1.39 4.55
C LEU A 61 9.44 -0.29 5.41
N GLY A 62 9.24 -0.33 6.73
CA GLY A 62 9.70 0.71 7.65
C GLY A 62 9.05 2.07 7.38
N CYS A 63 7.75 2.08 7.12
CA CYS A 63 6.92 3.25 6.86
C CYS A 63 5.86 3.45 7.93
N GLU A 64 5.34 4.68 7.99
CA GLU A 64 4.16 5.04 8.79
C GLU A 64 3.05 5.52 7.85
N ILE A 65 1.80 5.18 8.16
CA ILE A 65 0.63 5.72 7.45
C ILE A 65 0.18 7.00 8.16
N LYS A 66 0.11 8.12 7.44
CA LYS A 66 -0.39 9.40 7.94
C LYS A 66 -1.72 9.74 7.27
N LEU A 67 -2.69 10.18 8.08
CA LEU A 67 -4.00 10.62 7.61
C LEU A 67 -4.04 12.14 7.53
N GLU A 68 -4.64 12.66 6.46
CA GLU A 68 -4.85 14.08 6.25
C GLU A 68 -6.31 14.34 5.89
N ALA A 69 -6.88 15.42 6.42
CA ALA A 69 -8.23 15.82 6.07
C ALA A 69 -8.27 16.32 4.62
N LYS A 70 -9.17 15.77 3.81
CA LYS A 70 -9.53 16.41 2.54
C LYS A 70 -10.28 17.69 2.91
N HIS A 71 -9.94 18.82 2.28
CA HIS A 71 -10.56 20.12 2.56
C HIS A 71 -12.07 19.99 2.79
N ASP A 72 -12.50 20.13 4.03
CA ASP A 72 -13.90 20.32 4.38
C ASP A 72 -14.25 21.77 4.02
N MET A 73 -14.46 22.05 2.73
CA MET A 73 -15.13 23.30 2.34
C MET A 73 -16.58 23.18 2.80
N ARG A 74 -16.82 23.57 4.05
CA ARG A 74 -18.10 24.11 4.48
C ARG A 74 -17.99 25.62 4.32
N ASP A 75 -18.48 26.13 3.19
CA ASP A 75 -18.97 27.51 3.12
C ASP A 75 -20.22 27.65 4.03
#